data_AF-A0A415RJ92-F1
#
_entry.id   AF-A0A415RJ92-F1
#
_cell.length_a   1.000
_cell.length_b   1.000
_cell.length_c   1.000
_cell.angle_alpha   90.00
_cell.angle_beta   90.00
_cell.angle_gamma   90.00
#
_symmetry.space_group_name_H-M   'P 1'
#
loop_
_entity.id
_entity.type
_entity.pdbx_description
1 polymer ?
#
loop_
_entity_poly.entity_id
_entity_poly.type
_entity_poly.pdbx_seq_one_letter_code
_entity_poly.pdbx_strand_id
1 'polypeptide(L)'
;MAKLVDSKDNEINKDVVLWTGNTFAEMTIDINYDVYSFKELIVILNTNSSAIIPIVENQTEITCTIGNMAGNFIVCGFVRLKINSSKNLYLQNLYIAHQFNGSHPDQSAQKFVKIIGRY
;
A
#
# COMPACT_ATOMS: atom_id res chain seq x y z
N MET A 1 -7.16 -2.17 -15.58
CA MET A 1 -6.31 -2.69 -16.68
C MET A 1 -7.15 -3.65 -17.51
N ALA A 2 -6.92 -3.77 -18.83
CA ALA A 2 -7.62 -4.78 -19.64
C ALA A 2 -7.18 -6.19 -19.20
N LYS A 3 -8.10 -7.15 -19.21
CA LYS A 3 -7.81 -8.55 -18.88
C LYS A 3 -6.83 -9.13 -19.90
N LEU A 4 -5.65 -9.58 -19.45
CA LEU A 4 -4.69 -10.32 -20.28
C LEU A 4 -4.82 -11.80 -19.94
N VAL A 5 -5.01 -12.63 -20.96
CA VAL A 5 -5.12 -14.08 -20.80
C VAL A 5 -4.01 -14.79 -21.58
N ASP A 6 -3.57 -15.94 -21.06
CA ASP A 6 -2.68 -16.84 -21.79
C ASP A 6 -3.44 -17.67 -22.84
N SER A 7 -2.74 -18.56 -23.55
CA SER A 7 -3.34 -19.46 -24.55
C SER A 7 -4.31 -20.50 -23.97
N LYS A 8 -4.49 -20.54 -22.66
CA LYS A 8 -5.38 -21.44 -21.91
C LYS A 8 -6.50 -20.67 -21.18
N ASP A 9 -6.74 -19.41 -21.55
CA ASP A 9 -7.72 -18.50 -20.94
C ASP A 9 -7.47 -18.14 -19.47
N ASN A 10 -6.26 -18.39 -18.94
CA ASN A 10 -5.91 -17.97 -17.58
C ASN A 10 -5.58 -16.49 -17.56
N GLU A 11 -6.16 -15.74 -16.61
CA GLU A 11 -5.83 -14.34 -16.41
C GLU A 11 -4.44 -14.18 -15.78
N ILE A 12 -3.51 -13.61 -16.54
CA ILE A 12 -2.09 -13.50 -16.16
C ILE A 12 -1.74 -12.18 -15.49
N ASN A 13 -2.62 -11.18 -15.56
CA ASN A 13 -2.43 -9.87 -14.95
C ASN A 13 -3.43 -9.58 -13.82
N LYS A 14 -3.98 -10.63 -13.22
CA LYS A 14 -4.93 -10.49 -12.12
C LYS A 14 -4.21 -9.96 -10.87
N ASP A 15 -4.76 -8.92 -10.26
CA ASP A 15 -4.30 -8.40 -8.98
C ASP A 15 -4.24 -9.53 -7.92
N VAL A 16 -3.12 -9.61 -7.17
CA VAL A 16 -2.86 -10.65 -6.18
C VAL A 16 -2.93 -10.08 -4.78
N VAL A 17 -3.67 -10.74 -3.89
CA VAL A 17 -3.67 -10.37 -2.46
C VAL A 17 -2.41 -10.94 -1.82
N LEU A 18 -1.48 -10.06 -1.44
CA LEU A 18 -0.22 -10.43 -0.79
C LEU A 18 -0.38 -10.58 0.72
N TRP A 19 -1.26 -9.78 1.31
CA TRP A 19 -1.50 -9.79 2.75
C TRP A 19 -2.88 -9.22 3.10
N THR A 20 -3.46 -9.73 4.18
CA THR A 20 -4.64 -9.17 4.85
C THR A 20 -4.46 -9.28 6.36
N GLY A 21 -4.91 -8.28 7.10
CA GLY A 21 -4.82 -8.29 8.55
C GLY A 21 -5.31 -7.00 9.18
N ASN A 22 -4.79 -6.69 10.35
CA ASN A 22 -5.17 -5.49 11.09
C ASN A 22 -4.01 -5.04 11.98
N THR A 23 -3.04 -4.37 11.37
CA THR A 23 -1.79 -3.97 12.06
C THR A 23 -1.63 -2.45 12.08
N PHE A 24 -1.10 -1.94 13.18
CA PHE A 24 -0.93 -0.51 13.43
C PHE A 24 0.49 -0.06 13.13
N ALA A 25 0.63 1.12 12.52
CA ALA A 25 1.86 1.88 12.25
C ALA A 25 2.97 1.19 11.43
N GLU A 26 3.29 -0.08 11.66
CA GLU A 26 4.32 -0.80 10.92
C GLU A 26 4.11 -2.31 10.94
N MET A 27 4.66 -3.00 9.94
CA MET A 27 4.57 -4.45 9.80
C MET A 27 5.70 -4.98 8.92
N THR A 28 6.10 -6.22 9.18
CA THR A 28 6.92 -7.02 8.26
C THR A 28 6.10 -8.21 7.79
N ILE A 29 6.14 -8.50 6.50
CA ILE A 29 5.44 -9.62 5.88
C ILE A 29 6.34 -10.43 4.98
N ASP A 30 6.10 -11.74 4.98
CA ASP A 30 6.61 -12.66 3.98
C ASP A 30 5.52 -12.89 2.91
N ILE A 31 5.90 -12.81 1.64
CA ILE A 31 5.01 -13.01 0.49
C ILE A 31 5.49 -14.18 -0.36
N ASN A 32 4.55 -14.86 -1.01
CA ASN A 32 4.88 -16.03 -1.84
C ASN A 32 5.44 -15.66 -3.23
N TYR A 33 5.32 -14.38 -3.61
CA TYR A 33 5.67 -13.84 -4.92
C TYR A 33 6.94 -13.01 -4.86
N ASP A 34 7.67 -12.91 -5.97
CA ASP A 34 8.73 -11.92 -6.10
C ASP A 34 8.11 -10.53 -6.23
N VAL A 35 8.42 -9.61 -5.31
CA VAL A 35 7.88 -8.24 -5.32
C VAL A 35 8.20 -7.51 -6.62
N TYR A 36 9.33 -7.80 -7.27
CA TYR A 36 9.74 -7.18 -8.53
C TYR A 36 8.97 -7.70 -9.75
N SER A 37 8.10 -8.70 -9.58
CA SER A 37 7.15 -9.11 -10.62
C SER A 37 5.93 -8.19 -10.74
N PHE A 38 5.72 -7.31 -9.76
CA PHE A 38 4.62 -6.33 -9.76
C PHE A 38 5.12 -4.97 -10.26
N LYS A 39 4.24 -4.21 -10.90
CA LYS A 39 4.49 -2.80 -11.24
C LYS A 39 4.21 -1.87 -10.06
N GLU A 40 3.24 -2.22 -9.23
CA GLU A 40 2.88 -1.44 -8.05
C GLU A 40 2.29 -2.33 -6.96
N LEU A 41 2.42 -1.86 -5.72
CA LEU A 41 1.67 -2.36 -4.58
C LEU A 41 0.57 -1.36 -4.23
N ILE A 42 -0.64 -1.86 -4.01
CA ILE A 42 -1.73 -1.08 -3.43
C ILE A 42 -1.83 -1.44 -1.96
N VAL A 43 -1.56 -0.46 -1.12
CA VAL A 43 -1.64 -0.59 0.33
C VAL A 43 -2.94 0.06 0.78
N ILE A 44 -3.84 -0.73 1.37
CA ILE A 44 -5.17 -0.29 1.79
C ILE A 44 -5.18 -0.13 3.31
N LEU A 45 -5.77 0.98 3.75
CA LEU A 45 -5.98 1.34 5.14
C LEU A 45 -7.46 1.27 5.53
N ASN A 46 -7.75 1.19 6.82
CA ASN A 46 -9.10 0.96 7.34
C ASN A 46 -10.13 2.11 7.11
N THR A 47 -9.73 3.33 6.75
CA THR A 47 -10.70 4.42 6.44
C THR A 47 -10.89 4.70 4.96
N ASN A 48 -10.88 3.66 4.11
CA ASN A 48 -11.00 3.80 2.65
C ASN A 48 -9.88 4.64 2.02
N SER A 49 -8.74 4.79 2.70
CA SER A 49 -7.55 5.43 2.17
C SER A 49 -6.61 4.36 1.60
N SER A 50 -5.89 4.69 0.54
CA SER A 50 -4.89 3.80 -0.05
C SER A 50 -3.68 4.55 -0.54
N ALA A 51 -2.51 3.90 -0.48
CA ALA A 51 -1.30 4.32 -1.18
C ALA A 51 -1.06 3.37 -2.36
N ILE A 52 -0.66 3.95 -3.49
CA ILE A 52 -0.11 3.20 -4.63
C ILE A 52 1.40 3.40 -4.60
N ILE A 53 2.13 2.31 -4.40
CA ILE A 53 3.59 2.30 -4.29
C ILE A 53 4.14 1.67 -5.57
N PRO A 54 4.80 2.42 -6.47
CA PRO A 54 5.43 1.83 -7.64
C PRO A 54 6.56 0.90 -7.19
N ILE A 55 6.75 -0.22 -7.88
CA ILE A 55 7.92 -1.07 -7.71
C ILE A 55 8.90 -0.71 -8.81
N VAL A 56 10.06 -0.21 -8.40
CA VAL A 56 11.12 0.25 -9.30
C VAL A 56 12.33 -0.65 -9.09
N GLU A 57 12.86 -1.19 -10.19
CA GLU A 57 14.04 -2.04 -10.16
C GLU A 57 15.20 -1.32 -9.45
N ASN A 58 15.91 -2.05 -8.58
CA ASN A 58 17.01 -1.55 -7.75
C ASN A 58 16.65 -0.52 -6.65
N GLN A 59 15.37 -0.19 -6.45
CA GLN A 59 14.93 0.62 -5.30
C GLN A 59 14.40 -0.26 -4.19
N THR A 60 15.09 -0.27 -3.05
CA THR A 60 14.70 -1.05 -1.87
C THR A 60 13.90 -0.25 -0.84
N GLU A 61 13.78 1.06 -1.00
CA GLU A 61 12.99 1.92 -0.11
C GLU A 61 12.22 2.95 -0.94
N ILE A 62 10.91 3.01 -0.72
CA ILE A 62 9.99 3.87 -1.49
C ILE A 62 8.98 4.46 -0.52
N THR A 63 8.73 5.76 -0.62
CA THR A 63 7.71 6.45 0.20
C THR A 63 6.67 7.07 -0.71
N CYS A 64 5.40 6.78 -0.47
CA CYS A 64 4.28 7.29 -1.24
C CYS A 64 3.26 7.99 -0.34
N THR A 65 2.60 8.99 -0.89
CA THR A 65 1.57 9.76 -0.18
C THR A 65 0.26 8.99 -0.10
N ILE A 66 -0.45 9.23 0.99
CA ILE A 66 -1.87 8.92 1.14
C ILE A 66 -2.59 10.25 1.20
N GLY A 67 -3.64 10.41 0.40
CA GLY A 67 -4.44 11.63 0.35
C GLY A 67 -5.90 11.30 0.10
N ASN A 68 -6.79 11.77 0.97
CA ASN A 68 -8.23 11.77 0.66
C ASN A 68 -8.95 12.95 1.30
N MET A 69 -9.99 13.42 0.63
CA MET A 69 -10.93 14.39 1.18
C MET A 69 -12.13 13.68 1.81
N ALA A 70 -12.49 14.07 3.03
CA ALA A 70 -13.69 13.59 3.71
C ALA A 70 -14.46 14.79 4.26
N GLY A 71 -15.40 15.32 3.48
CA GLY A 71 -16.08 16.58 3.78
C GLY A 71 -15.08 17.74 3.87
N ASN A 72 -14.99 18.38 5.04
CA ASN A 72 -14.08 19.51 5.31
C ASN A 72 -12.69 19.09 5.84
N PHE A 73 -12.38 17.79 5.86
CA PHE A 73 -11.11 17.26 6.34
C PHE A 73 -10.23 16.81 5.16
N ILE A 74 -8.94 17.14 5.22
CA ILE A 74 -7.93 16.50 4.39
C ILE A 74 -7.17 15.50 5.25
N VAL A 75 -7.16 14.25 4.79
CA VAL A 75 -6.27 13.25 5.34
C VAL A 75 -5.03 13.23 4.46
N CYS A 76 -3.87 13.55 5.05
CA CYS A 76 -2.57 13.36 4.43
C CYS A 76 -1.78 12.30 5.21
N GLY A 77 -0.74 11.75 4.61
CA GLY A 77 0.16 10.81 5.27
C GLY A 77 1.08 10.17 4.26
N PHE A 78 1.93 9.26 4.73
CA PHE A 78 2.83 8.53 3.86
C PHE A 78 2.86 7.04 4.24
N VAL A 79 2.93 6.17 3.24
CA VAL A 79 3.37 4.79 3.43
C VAL A 79 4.79 4.68 2.93
N ARG A 80 5.67 4.20 3.79
CA ARG A 80 7.01 3.75 3.42
C ARG A 80 7.01 2.24 3.23
N LEU A 81 7.54 1.80 2.11
CA LEU A 81 7.90 0.42 1.82
C LEU A 81 9.42 0.29 1.93
N LYS A 82 9.88 -0.77 2.60
CA LYS A 82 11.26 -1.26 2.53
C LYS A 82 11.23 -2.72 2.09
N ILE A 83 11.98 -3.03 1.04
CA ILE A 83 12.15 -4.38 0.50
C ILE A 83 13.38 -4.98 1.18
N ASN A 84 13.17 -5.81 2.21
CA ASN A 84 14.27 -6.49 2.89
C ASN A 84 14.83 -7.64 2.04
N SER A 85 13.96 -8.28 1.25
CA SER A 85 14.31 -9.24 0.20
C SER A 85 13.17 -9.29 -0.83
N SER A 86 13.35 -10.00 -1.95
CA SER A 86 12.28 -10.14 -2.97
C SER A 86 10.97 -10.73 -2.44
N LYS A 87 11.00 -11.36 -1.25
CA LYS A 87 9.83 -11.97 -0.60
C LYS A 87 9.56 -11.49 0.82
N ASN A 88 10.34 -10.55 1.35
CA ASN A 88 10.15 -9.99 2.68
C ASN A 88 10.06 -8.46 2.61
N LEU A 89 8.92 -7.92 3.02
CA LEU A 89 8.60 -6.51 2.93
C LEU A 89 8.35 -5.94 4.32
N TYR A 90 8.93 -4.79 4.61
CA TYR A 90 8.57 -3.95 5.75
C TYR A 90 7.74 -2.76 5.24
N LEU A 91 6.63 -2.48 5.90
CA LEU A 91 5.79 -1.32 5.63
C LEU A 91 5.65 -0.50 6.90
N GLN A 92 5.67 0.82 6.73
CA GLN A 92 5.43 1.79 7.79
C GLN A 92 4.43 2.83 7.31
N ASN A 93 3.42 3.10 8.12
CA ASN A 93 2.45 4.15 7.91
C ASN A 93 2.82 5.36 8.77
N LEU A 94 3.38 6.36 8.12
CA LEU A 94 3.68 7.68 8.68
C LEU A 94 2.45 8.58 8.48
N TYR A 95 1.36 8.20 9.15
CA TYR A 95 0.09 8.92 9.06
C TYR A 95 0.18 10.30 9.71
N ILE A 96 -0.23 11.35 8.98
CA ILE A 96 -0.32 12.72 9.50
C ILE A 96 -1.62 13.37 9.02
N ALA A 97 -2.71 13.24 9.78
CA ALA A 97 -3.96 13.93 9.46
C ALA A 97 -3.80 15.47 9.58
N HIS A 98 -4.37 16.23 8.64
CA HIS A 98 -4.39 17.69 8.68
C HIS A 98 -5.83 18.21 8.51
N GLN A 99 -6.46 18.72 9.57
CA GLN A 99 -7.70 19.46 9.40
C GLN A 99 -7.39 20.84 8.79
N PHE A 100 -8.16 21.27 7.77
CA PHE A 100 -8.13 22.65 7.31
C PHE A 100 -8.57 23.56 8.47
N ASN A 101 -7.70 24.47 8.91
CA ASN A 101 -7.95 25.43 10.00
C ASN A 101 -8.39 24.81 11.36
N GLY A 102 -7.97 23.58 11.66
CA GLY A 102 -8.23 22.91 12.95
C GLY A 102 -6.96 22.45 13.67
N SER A 103 -7.10 22.04 14.92
CA SER A 103 -6.04 21.33 15.65
C SER A 103 -5.72 19.98 14.99
N HIS A 104 -4.49 19.49 15.17
CA HIS A 104 -4.06 18.20 14.64
C HIS A 104 -5.04 17.09 15.08
N PRO A 105 -5.68 16.36 14.13
CA PRO A 105 -6.50 15.22 14.48
C PRO A 105 -5.64 14.15 15.15
N ASP A 106 -6.28 13.36 16.00
CA ASP A 106 -5.68 12.28 16.78
C ASP A 106 -4.75 11.39 15.94
N GLN A 107 -3.52 11.19 16.43
CA GLN A 107 -2.48 10.37 15.81
C GLN A 107 -2.77 8.85 15.93
N SER A 108 -3.92 8.44 16.47
CA SER A 108 -4.31 7.04 16.75
C SER A 108 -4.77 6.20 15.54
N ALA A 109 -4.20 6.54 14.39
CA ALA A 109 -3.83 5.76 13.22
C ALA A 109 -4.80 4.91 12.39
N GLN A 110 -4.51 5.06 11.10
CA GLN A 110 -4.89 4.17 10.03
C GLN A 110 -4.15 2.84 10.16
N LYS A 111 -4.92 1.75 10.19
CA LYS A 111 -4.40 0.39 10.25
C LYS A 111 -4.24 -0.15 8.84
N PHE A 112 -3.16 -0.88 8.61
CA PHE A 112 -3.03 -1.69 7.40
C PHE A 112 -4.09 -2.78 7.42
N VAL A 113 -4.88 -2.88 6.36
CA VAL A 113 -5.90 -3.92 6.22
C VAL A 113 -5.61 -4.90 5.10
N LYS A 114 -4.96 -4.44 4.02
CA LYS A 114 -4.72 -5.26 2.84
C LYS A 114 -3.57 -4.72 2.01
N ILE A 115 -2.80 -5.63 1.41
CA ILE A 115 -1.77 -5.31 0.42
C ILE A 115 -2.05 -6.13 -0.84
N ILE A 116 -2.06 -5.46 -1.98
CA ILE A 116 -2.32 -6.07 -3.29
C ILE A 116 -1.10 -5.81 -4.17
N GLY A 117 -0.56 -6.86 -4.80
CA GLY A 117 0.41 -6.74 -5.89
C GLY A 117 -0.32 -6.64 -7.23
N ARG A 118 0.00 -5.63 -8.03
CA ARG A 118 -0.57 -5.41 -9.37
C ARG A 118 0.52 -5.53 -10.44
N TYR A 119 0.21 -6.31 -11.48
CA TYR A 119 1.07 -6.56 -12.65
C TYR A 119 1.10 -5.43 -13.68
#